data_AF-A0A418LXJ6-F1
#
_entry.id   AF-A0A418LXJ6-F1
#
_cell.length_a   1.000
_cell.length_b   1.000
_cell.length_c   1.000
_cell.angle_alpha   90.00
_cell.angle_beta   90.00
_cell.angle_gamma   90.00
#
_symmetry.space_group_name_H-M   'P 1'
#
loop_
_entity.id
_entity.type
_entity.pdbx_description
1 polymer ?
#
loop_
_entity_poly.entity_id
_entity_poly.type
_entity_poly.pdbx_seq_one_letter_code
_entity_poly.pdbx_strand_id
1 'polypeptide(L)'
;MLVILYRTLISTFYAQNAGFFLVIVLIAFGFMRPIEHEALIAATLGSPFLLALAAGLWLLYTLKTTAYVRRQLRAPEHLFLQTFCLLPSPRRWSLWLLVQTALLVPILGYGGWMVARGLRYGAHEAIGAIVGVQGLLLMGGAWANDYRLRHPNPEGPAVPRLGFRLPYVLFFPTYWLRHEPVSMLLTKAFSGLLLAGVCRLYPTDEYDQRLLLIGLVLSVATHAQVGSQVSAFEHRYLLILPNLPLAWYQRLGRYALTYGLIWFPELLIVLRNCPVAVGLDYVVWLWLTGWGWLLFLHALSYASDRSPDRWLTGILIGVVVATLTIMFGLPVGAWLAIGWLGAVVGGYRFKSPPR
;
A
#
# COMPACT_ATOMS: atom_id res chain seq x y z
N MET A 1 23.80 -18.48 5.02
CA MET A 1 23.57 -17.28 4.19
C MET A 1 22.11 -17.11 3.77
N LEU A 2 21.48 -18.12 3.13
CA LEU A 2 20.06 -18.04 2.73
C LEU A 2 19.11 -17.68 3.89
N VAL A 3 19.25 -18.36 5.03
CA VAL A 3 18.45 -18.10 6.25
C VAL A 3 18.59 -16.65 6.72
N ILE A 4 19.80 -16.09 6.61
CA ILE A 4 20.06 -14.70 6.99
C ILE A 4 19.31 -13.76 6.05
N LEU A 5 19.48 -13.91 4.74
CA LEU A 5 18.77 -13.11 3.73
C LEU A 5 17.24 -13.23 3.86
N TYR A 6 16.75 -14.43 4.19
CA TYR A 6 15.33 -14.65 4.43
C TYR A 6 14.82 -13.84 5.62
N ARG A 7 15.50 -13.92 6.77
CA ARG A 7 15.07 -13.18 7.97
C ARG A 7 15.24 -11.67 7.81
N THR A 8 16.31 -11.21 7.17
CA THR A 8 16.67 -9.78 7.14
C THR A 8 16.03 -9.02 5.98
N LEU A 9 15.77 -9.68 4.85
CA LEU A 9 15.16 -9.05 3.68
C LEU A 9 13.72 -9.52 3.45
N ILE A 10 13.48 -10.84 3.39
CA ILE A 10 12.19 -11.37 2.95
C ILE A 10 11.12 -11.22 4.04
N SER A 11 11.35 -11.81 5.22
CA SER A 11 10.38 -11.81 6.32
C SER A 11 10.06 -10.39 6.80
N THR A 12 11.08 -9.56 6.97
CA THR A 12 10.95 -8.14 7.34
C THR A 12 10.19 -7.34 6.28
N PHE A 13 10.37 -7.61 4.99
CA PHE A 13 9.59 -6.94 3.93
C PHE A 13 8.11 -7.25 4.05
N TYR A 14 7.76 -8.54 4.19
CA TYR A 14 6.36 -8.96 4.34
C TYR A 14 5.74 -8.42 5.63
N ALA A 15 6.46 -8.44 6.75
CA ALA A 15 6.00 -7.87 8.02
C ALA A 15 5.74 -6.35 7.90
N GLN A 16 6.67 -5.61 7.29
CA GLN A 16 6.52 -4.17 7.07
C GLN A 16 5.39 -3.81 6.10
N ASN A 17 5.01 -4.73 5.20
CA ASN A 17 3.98 -4.52 4.18
C ASN A 17 2.73 -5.38 4.41
N ALA A 18 2.56 -5.92 5.61
CA ALA A 18 1.53 -6.90 5.86
C ALA A 18 0.12 -6.36 5.60
N GLY A 19 -0.14 -5.08 5.90
CA GLY A 19 -1.44 -4.45 5.66
C GLY A 19 -1.79 -4.38 4.17
N PHE A 20 -0.80 -4.15 3.31
CA PHE A 20 -0.97 -4.21 1.86
C PHE A 20 -1.29 -5.63 1.39
N PHE A 21 -0.55 -6.63 1.87
CA PHE A 21 -0.81 -8.04 1.52
C PHE A 21 -2.15 -8.54 2.04
N LEU A 22 -2.59 -8.05 3.19
CA LEU A 22 -3.90 -8.35 3.74
C LEU A 22 -5.00 -7.95 2.76
N VAL A 23 -4.92 -6.74 2.19
CA VAL A 23 -5.89 -6.30 1.19
C VAL A 23 -5.83 -7.17 -0.06
N ILE A 24 -4.62 -7.53 -0.54
CA ILE A 24 -4.49 -8.45 -1.68
C ILE A 24 -5.15 -9.79 -1.39
N VAL A 25 -4.93 -10.38 -0.22
CA VAL A 25 -5.53 -11.66 0.20
C VAL A 25 -7.04 -11.53 0.30
N LEU A 26 -7.55 -10.44 0.88
CA LEU A 26 -8.99 -10.19 0.98
C LEU A 26 -9.65 -10.06 -0.40
N ILE A 27 -8.99 -9.42 -1.37
CA ILE A 27 -9.50 -9.34 -2.74
C ILE A 27 -9.42 -10.72 -3.42
N ALA A 28 -8.31 -11.43 -3.26
CA ALA A 28 -8.04 -12.69 -3.95
C ALA A 28 -8.87 -13.89 -3.44
N PHE A 29 -9.33 -13.86 -2.19
CA PHE A 29 -10.02 -15.00 -1.57
C PHE A 29 -11.28 -14.64 -0.80
N GLY A 30 -11.45 -13.37 -0.41
CA GLY A 30 -12.55 -12.95 0.46
C GLY A 30 -13.71 -12.31 -0.30
N PHE A 31 -13.42 -11.28 -1.10
CA PHE A 31 -14.45 -10.43 -1.71
C PHE A 31 -14.92 -10.94 -3.08
N MET A 32 -13.98 -11.35 -3.93
CA MET A 32 -14.31 -11.78 -5.29
C MET A 32 -14.65 -13.26 -5.36
N ARG A 33 -15.70 -13.60 -6.11
CA ARG A 33 -16.04 -14.99 -6.41
C ARG A 33 -15.03 -15.58 -7.42
N PRO A 34 -14.84 -16.91 -7.47
CA PRO A 34 -13.96 -17.53 -8.46
C PRO A 34 -14.30 -17.14 -9.92
N ILE A 35 -15.59 -16.97 -10.23
CA ILE A 35 -16.05 -16.54 -11.56
C ILE A 35 -15.64 -15.11 -11.89
N GLU A 36 -15.60 -14.21 -10.91
CA GLU A 36 -15.17 -12.83 -11.10
C GLU A 36 -13.66 -12.75 -11.32
N HIS A 37 -12.87 -13.60 -10.65
CA HIS A 37 -11.46 -13.74 -10.95
C HIS A 37 -11.21 -14.30 -12.35
N GLU A 38 -11.98 -15.30 -12.77
CA GLU A 38 -11.91 -15.82 -14.14
C GLU A 38 -12.26 -14.75 -15.18
N ALA A 39 -13.31 -13.95 -14.94
CA ALA A 39 -13.69 -12.84 -15.80
C ALA A 39 -12.59 -11.78 -15.89
N LEU A 40 -11.97 -11.40 -14.77
CA LEU A 40 -10.86 -10.46 -14.74
C LEU A 40 -9.64 -10.99 -15.51
N ILE A 41 -9.30 -12.27 -15.34
CA ILE A 41 -8.20 -12.91 -16.06
C ILE A 41 -8.51 -12.95 -17.56
N ALA A 42 -9.71 -13.37 -17.95
CA ALA A 42 -10.13 -13.41 -19.35
C ALA A 42 -10.08 -12.02 -19.99
N ALA A 43 -10.59 -10.98 -19.31
CA ALA A 43 -10.52 -9.60 -19.77
C ALA A 43 -9.08 -9.12 -19.92
N THR A 44 -8.21 -9.45 -18.96
CA THR A 44 -6.79 -9.05 -18.99
C THR A 44 -6.03 -9.74 -20.11
N LEU A 45 -6.29 -11.03 -20.36
CA LEU A 45 -5.69 -11.78 -21.46
C LEU A 45 -6.21 -11.34 -22.83
N GLY A 46 -7.46 -10.88 -22.92
CA GLY A 46 -8.09 -10.42 -24.15
C GLY A 46 -7.82 -8.95 -24.50
N SER A 47 -7.23 -8.16 -23.61
CA SER A 47 -7.00 -6.72 -23.82
C SER A 47 -5.53 -6.34 -23.59
N PRO A 48 -4.79 -5.91 -24.64
CA PRO A 48 -3.41 -5.45 -24.51
C PRO A 48 -3.25 -4.29 -23.52
N PHE A 49 -4.25 -3.42 -23.42
CA PHE A 49 -4.27 -2.32 -22.46
C PHE A 49 -4.32 -2.81 -21.01
N LEU A 50 -5.23 -3.76 -20.69
CA LEU A 50 -5.32 -4.32 -19.35
C LEU A 50 -4.08 -5.14 -19.00
N LEU A 51 -3.51 -5.85 -19.98
CA LEU A 51 -2.25 -6.57 -19.79
C LEU A 51 -1.08 -5.62 -19.51
N ALA A 52 -0.99 -4.51 -20.23
CA ALA A 52 0.01 -3.46 -19.99
C ALA A 52 -0.18 -2.80 -18.61
N LEU A 53 -1.43 -2.59 -18.18
CA LEU A 53 -1.75 -2.09 -16.84
C LEU A 53 -1.28 -3.07 -15.75
N ALA A 54 -1.54 -4.37 -15.91
CA ALA A 54 -1.07 -5.41 -15.00
C ALA A 54 0.47 -5.45 -14.94
N ALA A 55 1.13 -5.41 -16.10
CA ALA A 55 2.59 -5.34 -16.19
C ALA A 55 3.16 -4.09 -15.52
N GLY A 56 2.48 -2.94 -15.64
CA GLY A 56 2.83 -1.70 -14.95
C GLY A 56 2.76 -1.82 -13.43
N LEU A 57 1.71 -2.44 -12.89
CA LEU A 57 1.60 -2.73 -11.45
C LEU A 57 2.69 -3.69 -10.97
N TRP A 58 3.00 -4.72 -11.76
CA TRP A 58 4.09 -5.66 -11.46
C TRP A 58 5.46 -4.99 -11.47
N LEU A 59 5.69 -4.07 -12.40
CA LEU A 59 6.90 -3.25 -12.44
C LEU A 59 6.99 -2.35 -11.19
N LEU A 60 5.93 -1.64 -10.82
CA LEU A 60 5.92 -0.79 -9.62
C LEU A 60 6.22 -1.59 -8.36
N TYR A 61 5.62 -2.77 -8.20
CA TYR A 61 5.90 -3.65 -7.06
C TYR A 61 7.33 -4.21 -7.10
N THR A 62 7.87 -4.52 -8.29
CA THR A 62 9.29 -4.91 -8.44
C THR A 62 10.22 -3.76 -8.04
N LEU A 63 9.92 -2.53 -8.44
CA LEU A 63 10.66 -1.34 -8.00
C LEU A 63 10.57 -1.16 -6.49
N LYS A 64 9.42 -1.44 -5.87
CA LYS A 64 9.26 -1.39 -4.40
C LYS A 64 10.15 -2.39 -3.70
N THR A 65 10.18 -3.65 -4.15
CA THR A 65 11.02 -4.70 -3.54
C THR A 65 12.51 -4.41 -3.75
N THR A 66 12.93 -3.96 -4.93
CA THR A 66 14.32 -3.55 -5.19
C THR A 66 14.73 -2.32 -4.38
N ALA A 67 13.87 -1.30 -4.27
CA ALA A 67 14.13 -0.12 -3.44
C ALA A 67 14.28 -0.48 -1.96
N TYR A 68 13.44 -1.41 -1.48
CA TYR A 68 13.54 -1.96 -0.14
C TYR A 68 14.89 -2.64 0.10
N VAL A 69 15.31 -3.56 -0.78
CA VAL A 69 16.61 -4.26 -0.64
C VAL A 69 17.75 -3.25 -0.64
N ARG A 70 17.72 -2.25 -1.53
CA ARG A 70 18.73 -1.17 -1.57
C ARG A 70 18.82 -0.40 -0.25
N ARG A 71 17.68 -0.09 0.37
CA ARG A 71 17.64 0.57 1.68
C ARG A 71 18.25 -0.32 2.75
N GLN A 72 17.92 -1.62 2.76
CA GLN A 72 18.48 -2.55 3.72
C GLN A 72 19.99 -2.75 3.57
N LEU A 73 20.53 -2.73 2.35
CA LEU A 73 21.97 -2.80 2.12
C LEU A 73 22.75 -1.56 2.62
N ARG A 74 22.06 -0.44 2.83
CA ARG A 74 22.62 0.83 3.31
C ARG A 74 22.37 1.08 4.81
N ALA A 75 21.50 0.29 5.43
CA ALA A 75 21.15 0.48 6.83
C ALA A 75 22.39 0.16 7.72
N PRO A 76 22.75 1.02 8.70
CA PRO A 76 23.89 0.79 9.58
C PRO A 76 23.83 -0.57 10.30
N GLU A 77 22.62 -0.98 10.70
CA GLU A 77 22.35 -2.26 11.38
C GLU A 77 22.63 -3.48 10.49
N HIS A 78 22.63 -3.30 9.16
CA HIS A 78 22.74 -4.36 8.17
C HIS A 78 24.03 -4.30 7.36
N LEU A 79 25.05 -3.56 7.82
CA LEU A 79 26.34 -3.45 7.13
C LEU A 79 27.01 -4.80 6.88
N PHE A 80 26.74 -5.82 7.72
CA PHE A 80 27.23 -7.18 7.49
C PHE A 80 26.76 -7.76 6.15
N LEU A 81 25.64 -7.30 5.57
CA LEU A 81 25.18 -7.72 4.24
C LEU A 81 26.17 -7.32 3.14
N GLN A 82 27.06 -6.34 3.37
CA GLN A 82 28.08 -5.97 2.40
C GLN A 82 29.13 -7.09 2.21
N THR A 83 29.36 -7.94 3.22
CA THR A 83 30.24 -9.12 3.11
C THR A 83 29.77 -10.11 2.04
N PHE A 84 28.51 -10.00 1.61
CA PHE A 84 27.93 -10.78 0.52
C PHE A 84 28.63 -10.55 -0.83
N CYS A 85 29.35 -9.42 -0.98
CA CYS A 85 30.14 -9.15 -2.18
C CYS A 85 31.29 -10.15 -2.38
N LEU A 86 31.78 -10.76 -1.29
CA LEU A 86 32.89 -11.72 -1.29
C LEU A 86 32.52 -13.10 -1.87
N LEU A 87 31.23 -13.38 -2.06
CA LEU A 87 30.81 -14.65 -2.68
C LEU A 87 31.14 -14.69 -4.17
N PRO A 88 31.48 -15.86 -4.72
CA PRO A 88 31.63 -16.05 -6.15
C PRO A 88 30.37 -15.62 -6.91
N SER A 89 30.56 -14.94 -8.04
CA SER A 89 29.47 -14.42 -8.89
C SER A 89 28.32 -15.41 -9.14
N PRO A 90 28.52 -16.69 -9.51
CA PRO A 90 27.40 -17.60 -9.77
C PRO A 90 26.55 -17.88 -8.53
N ARG A 91 27.19 -18.03 -7.36
CA ARG A 91 26.50 -18.26 -6.09
C ARG A 91 25.78 -17.01 -5.60
N ARG A 92 26.34 -15.84 -5.84
CA ARG A 92 25.72 -14.55 -5.48
C ARG A 92 24.47 -14.29 -6.32
N TRP A 93 24.56 -14.55 -7.63
CA TRP A 93 23.42 -14.45 -8.55
C TRP A 93 22.30 -15.42 -8.23
N SER A 94 22.60 -16.68 -7.94
CA SER A 94 21.56 -17.65 -7.57
C SER A 94 20.81 -17.25 -6.30
N LEU A 95 21.53 -16.70 -5.31
CA LEU A 95 20.92 -16.18 -4.08
C LEU A 95 20.10 -14.92 -4.34
N TRP A 96 20.55 -14.00 -5.19
CA TRP A 96 19.74 -12.83 -5.57
C TRP A 96 18.47 -13.21 -6.33
N LEU A 97 18.56 -14.20 -7.22
CA LEU A 97 17.39 -14.76 -7.89
C LEU A 97 16.42 -15.36 -6.88
N LEU A 98 16.89 -16.15 -5.91
CA LEU A 98 16.02 -16.71 -4.88
C LEU A 98 15.35 -15.62 -4.03
N VAL A 99 16.11 -14.59 -3.61
CA VAL A 99 15.56 -13.45 -2.88
C VAL A 99 14.51 -12.72 -3.71
N GLN A 100 14.80 -12.43 -4.99
CA GLN A 100 13.87 -11.74 -5.87
C GLN A 100 12.61 -12.59 -6.12
N THR A 101 12.76 -13.89 -6.37
CA THR A 101 11.63 -14.83 -6.50
C THR A 101 10.76 -14.81 -5.25
N ALA A 102 11.37 -14.89 -4.06
CA ALA A 102 10.64 -14.89 -2.80
C ALA A 102 9.91 -13.56 -2.52
N LEU A 103 10.49 -12.42 -2.91
CA LEU A 103 9.84 -11.11 -2.80
C LEU A 103 8.74 -10.90 -3.84
N LEU A 104 8.86 -11.52 -5.02
CA LEU A 104 7.89 -11.44 -6.12
C LEU A 104 6.82 -12.54 -6.11
N VAL A 105 6.77 -13.41 -5.10
CA VAL A 105 5.76 -14.49 -4.99
C VAL A 105 4.32 -14.05 -5.32
N PRO A 106 3.80 -12.89 -4.85
CA PRO A 106 2.45 -12.46 -5.18
C PRO A 106 2.21 -12.25 -6.68
N ILE A 107 3.22 -11.72 -7.39
CA ILE A 107 3.17 -11.52 -8.84
C ILE A 107 3.32 -12.86 -9.56
N LEU A 108 4.30 -13.66 -9.15
CA LEU A 108 4.57 -14.96 -9.76
C LEU A 108 3.39 -15.92 -9.63
N GLY A 109 2.75 -15.93 -8.46
CA GLY A 109 1.56 -16.74 -8.19
C GLY A 109 0.39 -16.32 -9.08
N TYR A 110 0.06 -15.03 -9.11
CA TYR A 110 -1.06 -14.55 -9.94
C TYR A 110 -0.78 -14.68 -11.44
N GLY A 111 0.43 -14.34 -11.89
CA GLY A 111 0.87 -14.53 -13.26
C GLY A 111 0.87 -16.00 -13.68
N GLY A 112 1.28 -16.92 -12.80
CA GLY A 112 1.18 -18.37 -13.02
C GLY A 112 -0.27 -18.83 -13.20
N TRP A 113 -1.20 -18.29 -12.41
CA TRP A 113 -2.63 -18.58 -12.58
C TRP A 113 -3.18 -18.05 -13.92
N MET A 114 -2.78 -16.83 -14.30
CA MET A 114 -3.13 -16.26 -15.62
C MET A 114 -2.58 -17.11 -16.77
N VAL A 115 -1.34 -17.60 -16.70
CA VAL A 115 -0.76 -18.48 -17.71
C VAL A 115 -1.54 -19.79 -17.81
N ALA A 116 -1.87 -20.42 -16.67
CA ALA A 116 -2.64 -21.65 -16.65
C ALA A 116 -4.03 -21.49 -17.30
N ARG A 117 -4.69 -20.34 -17.12
CA ARG A 117 -5.96 -20.01 -17.77
C ARG A 117 -5.78 -19.63 -19.24
N GLY A 118 -4.75 -18.86 -19.58
CA GLY A 118 -4.41 -18.49 -20.95
C GLY A 118 -4.16 -19.70 -21.84
N LEU A 119 -3.58 -20.79 -21.29
CA LEU A 119 -3.43 -22.06 -22.01
C LEU A 119 -4.78 -22.68 -22.38
N ARG A 120 -5.79 -22.56 -21.50
CA ARG A 120 -7.16 -23.03 -21.79
C ARG A 120 -7.88 -22.15 -22.80
N TYR A 121 -7.59 -20.86 -22.84
CA TYR A 121 -8.18 -19.89 -23.77
C TYR A 121 -7.44 -19.78 -25.11
N GLY A 122 -6.33 -20.48 -25.31
CA GLY A 122 -5.51 -20.38 -26.54
C GLY A 122 -4.79 -19.02 -26.69
N ALA A 123 -4.63 -18.25 -25.62
CA ALA A 123 -4.10 -16.88 -25.64
C ALA A 123 -2.56 -16.86 -25.62
N HIS A 124 -1.92 -17.46 -26.64
CA HIS A 124 -0.46 -17.66 -26.67
C HIS A 124 0.36 -16.36 -26.64
N GLU A 125 -0.11 -15.30 -27.32
CA GLU A 125 0.56 -14.00 -27.32
C GLU A 125 0.58 -13.37 -25.92
N ALA A 126 -0.57 -13.37 -25.23
CA ALA A 126 -0.68 -12.87 -23.87
C ALA A 126 0.17 -13.68 -22.89
N ILE A 127 0.22 -15.01 -23.05
CA ILE A 127 1.11 -15.88 -22.26
C ILE A 127 2.58 -15.50 -22.47
N GLY A 128 3.01 -15.35 -23.72
CA GLY A 128 4.38 -14.95 -24.06
C GLY A 128 4.75 -13.61 -23.42
N ALA A 129 3.84 -12.63 -23.49
CA ALA A 129 4.01 -11.34 -22.84
C ALA A 129 4.12 -11.46 -21.30
N ILE A 130 3.25 -12.25 -20.66
CA ILE A 130 3.28 -12.46 -19.19
C ILE A 130 4.59 -13.10 -18.75
N VAL A 131 5.02 -14.17 -19.42
CA VAL A 131 6.27 -14.88 -19.09
C VAL A 131 7.48 -13.98 -19.36
N GLY A 132 7.50 -13.26 -20.48
CA GLY A 132 8.55 -12.32 -20.84
C GLY A 132 8.70 -11.19 -19.83
N VAL A 133 7.59 -10.54 -19.45
CA VAL A 133 7.59 -9.47 -18.45
C VAL A 133 8.05 -9.99 -17.09
N GLN A 134 7.54 -11.13 -16.61
CA GLN A 134 7.95 -11.67 -15.31
C GLN A 134 9.42 -12.09 -15.30
N GLY A 135 9.91 -12.72 -16.37
CA GLY A 135 11.32 -13.04 -16.54
C GLY A 135 12.20 -11.79 -16.49
N LEU A 136 11.81 -10.74 -17.21
CA LEU A 136 12.51 -9.45 -17.21
C LEU A 136 12.51 -8.79 -15.82
N LEU A 137 11.39 -8.81 -15.10
CA LEU A 137 11.29 -8.26 -13.75
C LEU A 137 12.13 -9.04 -12.74
N LEU A 138 12.15 -10.38 -12.82
CA LEU A 138 12.99 -11.23 -11.98
C LEU A 138 14.47 -10.99 -12.23
N MET A 139 14.90 -11.06 -13.48
CA MET A 139 16.30 -10.88 -13.87
C MET A 139 16.76 -9.45 -13.60
N GLY A 140 15.93 -8.46 -13.95
CA GLY A 140 16.21 -7.05 -13.72
C GLY A 140 16.31 -6.68 -12.23
N GLY A 141 15.42 -7.23 -11.39
CA GLY A 141 15.46 -7.04 -9.94
C GLY A 141 16.71 -7.66 -9.29
N ALA A 142 17.04 -8.91 -9.65
CA ALA A 142 18.23 -9.60 -9.18
C ALA A 142 19.52 -8.88 -9.63
N TRP A 143 19.59 -8.48 -10.90
CA TRP A 143 20.68 -7.68 -11.45
C TRP A 143 20.84 -6.35 -10.70
N ALA A 144 19.74 -5.65 -10.45
CA ALA A 144 19.75 -4.37 -9.77
C ALA A 144 20.23 -4.48 -8.31
N ASN A 145 19.89 -5.57 -7.62
CA ASN A 145 20.36 -5.84 -6.26
C ASN A 145 21.87 -6.16 -6.27
N ASP A 146 22.33 -7.01 -7.19
CA ASP A 146 23.73 -7.37 -7.32
C ASP A 146 24.62 -6.19 -7.72
N TYR A 147 24.16 -5.37 -8.67
CA TYR A 147 24.85 -4.16 -9.10
C TYR A 147 25.04 -3.20 -7.93
N ARG A 148 24.01 -3.03 -7.08
CA ARG A 148 24.05 -2.10 -5.95
C ARG A 148 24.91 -2.58 -4.80
N LEU A 149 24.97 -3.88 -4.57
CA LEU A 149 25.92 -4.46 -3.62
C LEU A 149 27.37 -4.18 -4.04
N ARG A 150 27.67 -4.26 -5.34
CA ARG A 150 29.02 -4.02 -5.89
C ARG A 150 29.38 -2.54 -5.99
N HIS A 151 28.39 -1.66 -6.11
CA HIS A 151 28.57 -0.22 -6.19
C HIS A 151 27.80 0.49 -5.06
N PRO A 152 28.28 0.37 -3.82
CA PRO A 152 27.71 1.08 -2.68
C PRO A 152 28.02 2.57 -2.84
N ASN A 153 27.25 3.27 -3.68
CA ASN A 153 27.43 4.70 -3.83
C ASN A 153 26.85 5.40 -2.57
N PRO A 154 27.68 6.11 -1.77
CA PRO A 154 27.21 6.81 -0.57
C PRO A 154 26.28 7.98 -0.90
N GLU A 155 26.39 8.56 -2.09
CA GLU A 155 25.59 9.72 -2.50
C GLU A 155 24.61 9.31 -3.61
N GLY A 156 23.31 9.29 -3.30
CA GLY A 156 22.28 9.18 -4.31
C GLY A 156 22.26 10.43 -5.21
N PRO A 157 21.63 10.37 -6.40
CA PRO A 157 21.45 11.56 -7.23
C PRO A 157 20.81 12.67 -6.38
N ALA A 158 21.53 13.78 -6.23
CA ALA A 158 21.09 14.92 -5.45
C ALA A 158 19.84 15.51 -6.11
N VAL A 159 18.67 15.17 -5.59
CA VAL A 159 17.41 15.80 -6.02
C VAL A 159 17.54 17.31 -5.75
N PRO A 160 17.19 18.18 -6.71
CA PRO A 160 17.33 19.62 -6.53
C PRO A 160 16.63 20.07 -5.23
N ARG A 161 17.39 20.74 -4.37
CA ARG A 161 16.90 21.27 -3.09
C ARG A 161 16.03 22.49 -3.38
N LEU A 162 14.73 22.26 -3.55
CA LEU A 162 13.75 23.34 -3.61
C LEU A 162 13.72 24.07 -2.25
N GLY A 163 14.23 25.31 -2.22
CA GLY A 163 14.42 26.14 -1.01
C GLY A 163 13.16 26.77 -0.43
N PHE A 164 11.99 26.17 -0.63
CA PHE A 164 10.72 26.71 -0.12
C PHE A 164 10.51 26.31 1.34
N ARG A 165 10.09 27.28 2.16
CA ARG A 165 9.60 27.01 3.53
C ARG A 165 8.28 26.26 3.43
N LEU A 166 8.34 24.94 3.54
CA LEU A 166 7.15 24.09 3.51
C LEU A 166 6.33 24.29 4.81
N PRO A 167 4.99 24.39 4.75
CA PRO A 167 4.14 24.28 5.93
C PRO A 167 4.18 22.85 6.47
N TYR A 168 3.95 22.68 7.78
CA TYR A 168 3.98 21.37 8.44
C TYR A 168 3.10 20.31 7.75
N VAL A 169 1.92 20.71 7.25
CA VAL A 169 0.98 19.83 6.52
C VAL A 169 1.62 19.17 5.30
N LEU A 170 2.61 19.83 4.67
CA LEU A 170 3.31 19.33 3.50
C LEU A 170 4.59 18.55 3.83
N PHE A 171 5.02 18.51 5.10
CA PHE A 171 6.26 17.83 5.48
C PHE A 171 6.20 16.34 5.17
N PHE A 172 5.19 15.63 5.69
CA PHE A 172 5.08 14.20 5.46
C PHE A 172 4.78 13.84 3.99
N PRO A 173 3.80 14.46 3.28
CA PRO A 173 3.58 14.17 1.87
C PRO A 173 4.83 14.39 1.01
N THR A 174 5.59 15.47 1.27
CA THR A 174 6.84 15.74 0.55
C THR A 174 7.92 14.73 0.92
N TYR A 175 8.01 14.34 2.19
CA TYR A 175 8.91 13.28 2.65
C TYR A 175 8.59 11.95 1.95
N TRP A 176 7.31 11.56 1.92
CA TRP A 176 6.84 10.31 1.34
C TRP A 176 7.13 10.27 -0.16
N LEU A 177 6.85 11.36 -0.87
CA LEU A 177 7.17 11.51 -2.29
C LEU A 177 8.67 11.45 -2.59
N ARG A 178 9.53 11.97 -1.71
CA ARG A 178 10.98 12.00 -1.94
C ARG A 178 11.69 10.71 -1.53
N HIS A 179 11.27 10.09 -0.43
CA HIS A 179 12.01 8.97 0.17
C HIS A 179 11.37 7.61 -0.13
N GLU A 180 10.04 7.55 -0.28
CA GLU A 180 9.33 6.31 -0.62
C GLU A 180 8.28 6.51 -1.74
N PRO A 181 8.64 7.14 -2.89
CA PRO A 181 7.70 7.47 -3.96
C PRO A 181 6.95 6.24 -4.49
N VAL A 182 7.63 5.10 -4.56
CA VAL A 182 7.03 3.85 -5.06
C VAL A 182 5.98 3.32 -4.10
N SER A 183 6.18 3.44 -2.78
CA SER A 183 5.16 3.02 -1.82
C SER A 183 3.95 3.94 -1.89
N MET A 184 4.16 5.26 -2.00
CA MET A 184 3.08 6.22 -2.21
C MET A 184 2.29 5.90 -3.48
N LEU A 185 2.98 5.74 -4.61
CA LEU A 185 2.35 5.46 -5.89
C LEU A 185 1.57 4.14 -5.87
N LEU A 186 2.10 3.08 -5.25
CA LEU A 186 1.39 1.82 -5.12
C LEU A 186 0.17 1.95 -4.22
N THR A 187 0.27 2.59 -3.06
CA THR A 187 -0.89 2.80 -2.18
C THR A 187 -1.98 3.57 -2.92
N LYS A 188 -1.62 4.61 -3.70
CA LYS A 188 -2.55 5.40 -4.52
C LYS A 188 -3.12 4.65 -5.70
N ALA A 189 -2.30 3.87 -6.40
CA ALA A 189 -2.76 3.04 -7.50
C ALA A 189 -3.76 2.00 -7.00
N PHE A 190 -3.46 1.30 -5.90
CA PHE A 190 -4.35 0.29 -5.34
C PHE A 190 -5.65 0.89 -4.79
N SER A 191 -5.58 1.90 -3.92
CA SER A 191 -6.79 2.58 -3.40
C SER A 191 -7.65 3.16 -4.52
N GLY A 192 -7.02 3.81 -5.50
CA GLY A 192 -7.69 4.40 -6.65
C GLY A 192 -8.33 3.38 -7.59
N LEU A 193 -7.59 2.32 -7.94
CA LEU A 193 -8.11 1.23 -8.79
C LEU A 193 -9.23 0.46 -8.09
N LEU A 194 -9.14 0.27 -6.77
CA LEU A 194 -10.23 -0.35 -6.00
C LEU A 194 -11.49 0.50 -6.05
N LEU A 195 -11.39 1.80 -5.74
CA LEU A 195 -12.55 2.68 -5.78
C LEU A 195 -13.12 2.80 -7.20
N ALA A 196 -12.28 2.98 -8.21
CA ALA A 196 -12.71 3.03 -9.61
C ALA A 196 -13.36 1.71 -10.06
N GLY A 197 -12.79 0.57 -9.66
CA GLY A 197 -13.31 -0.76 -9.96
C GLY A 197 -14.68 -0.99 -9.34
N VAL A 198 -14.84 -0.66 -8.06
CA VAL A 198 -16.12 -0.77 -7.35
C VAL A 198 -17.17 0.16 -7.96
N CYS A 199 -16.81 1.39 -8.31
CA CYS A 199 -17.74 2.30 -8.99
C CYS A 199 -18.18 1.78 -10.36
N ARG A 200 -17.28 1.12 -11.12
CA ARG A 200 -17.62 0.49 -12.41
C ARG A 200 -18.38 -0.82 -12.29
N LEU A 201 -18.23 -1.52 -11.16
CA LEU A 201 -18.98 -2.74 -10.85
C LEU A 201 -20.41 -2.40 -10.39
N TYR A 202 -20.61 -1.27 -9.73
CA TYR A 202 -21.91 -0.83 -9.24
C TYR A 202 -23.08 -0.95 -10.26
N PRO A 203 -22.96 -0.51 -11.53
CA PRO A 203 -24.06 -0.60 -12.48
C PRO A 203 -24.27 -2.00 -13.09
N THR A 204 -23.45 -3.01 -12.81
CA THR A 204 -23.53 -4.31 -13.51
C THR A 204 -24.56 -5.26 -12.92
N ASP A 205 -25.07 -4.99 -11.72
CA ASP A 205 -26.06 -5.80 -11.01
C ASP A 205 -26.94 -4.90 -10.12
N GLU A 206 -27.89 -5.48 -9.38
CA GLU A 206 -28.71 -4.80 -8.38
C GLU A 206 -27.92 -4.48 -7.09
N TYR A 207 -26.79 -3.78 -7.25
CA TYR A 207 -25.98 -3.33 -6.12
C TYR A 207 -26.56 -2.07 -5.48
N ASP A 208 -26.48 -2.02 -4.15
CA ASP A 208 -26.83 -0.84 -3.37
C ASP A 208 -25.58 -0.07 -2.91
N GLN A 209 -25.81 1.04 -2.22
CA GLN A 209 -24.77 1.93 -1.70
C GLN A 209 -23.75 1.24 -0.77
N ARG A 210 -24.06 0.05 -0.23
CA ARG A 210 -23.15 -0.72 0.64
C ARG A 210 -21.91 -1.17 -0.13
N LEU A 211 -22.05 -1.47 -1.42
CA LEU A 211 -20.92 -1.87 -2.27
C LEU A 211 -19.84 -0.77 -2.29
N LEU A 212 -20.24 0.50 -2.44
CA LEU A 212 -19.32 1.64 -2.41
C LEU A 212 -18.65 1.80 -1.04
N LEU A 213 -19.38 1.53 0.05
CA LEU A 213 -18.85 1.61 1.40
C LEU A 213 -17.85 0.48 1.70
N ILE A 214 -18.06 -0.72 1.17
CA ILE A 214 -17.08 -1.81 1.24
C ILE A 214 -15.83 -1.44 0.43
N GLY A 215 -16.01 -0.88 -0.78
CA GLY A 215 -14.90 -0.35 -1.58
C GLY A 215 -14.09 0.71 -0.83
N LEU A 216 -14.76 1.59 -0.08
CA LEU A 216 -14.13 2.56 0.80
C LEU A 216 -13.31 1.90 1.92
N VAL A 217 -13.87 0.92 2.63
CA VAL A 217 -13.17 0.20 3.71
C VAL A 217 -11.90 -0.48 3.19
N LEU A 218 -11.98 -1.17 2.05
CA LEU A 218 -10.80 -1.79 1.42
C LEU A 218 -9.78 -0.74 1.02
N SER A 219 -10.22 0.39 0.46
CA SER A 219 -9.35 1.50 0.09
C SER A 219 -8.65 2.12 1.31
N VAL A 220 -9.37 2.37 2.40
CA VAL A 220 -8.81 2.83 3.69
C VAL A 220 -7.82 1.80 4.26
N ALA A 221 -8.11 0.51 4.14
CA ALA A 221 -7.20 -0.55 4.58
C ALA A 221 -5.86 -0.53 3.82
N THR A 222 -5.83 -0.16 2.52
CA THR A 222 -4.57 0.02 1.79
C THR A 222 -3.69 1.13 2.37
N HIS A 223 -4.31 2.13 3.01
CA HIS A 223 -3.66 3.25 3.68
C HIS A 223 -3.33 2.99 5.15
N ALA A 224 -3.69 1.84 5.70
CA ALA A 224 -3.52 1.57 7.13
C ALA A 224 -2.05 1.63 7.59
N GLN A 225 -1.08 1.45 6.69
CA GLN A 225 0.35 1.60 6.98
C GLN A 225 0.82 3.07 7.01
N VAL A 226 0.07 3.99 6.41
CA VAL A 226 0.42 5.42 6.39
C VAL A 226 0.40 5.98 7.80
N GLY A 227 -0.50 5.50 8.67
CA GLY A 227 -0.53 5.83 10.11
C GLY A 227 0.83 5.63 10.79
N SER A 228 1.37 4.41 10.69
CA SER A 228 2.65 4.06 11.29
C SER A 228 3.84 4.76 10.61
N GLN A 229 3.79 4.98 9.30
CA GLN A 229 4.82 5.73 8.57
C GLN A 229 4.88 7.20 9.03
N VAL A 230 3.73 7.85 9.24
CA VAL A 230 3.66 9.21 9.78
C VAL A 230 4.25 9.22 11.19
N SER A 231 3.81 8.31 12.06
CA SER A 231 4.34 8.23 13.43
C SER A 231 5.87 8.02 13.44
N ALA A 232 6.39 7.10 12.63
CA ALA A 232 7.83 6.84 12.55
C ALA A 232 8.60 8.06 12.00
N PHE A 233 8.05 8.77 11.02
CA PHE A 233 8.62 10.01 10.50
C PHE A 233 8.73 11.08 11.59
N GLU A 234 7.69 11.28 12.39
CA GLU A 234 7.70 12.29 13.45
C GLU A 234 8.69 11.96 14.56
N HIS A 235 8.69 10.72 15.03
CA HIS A 235 9.65 10.28 16.05
C HIS A 235 11.09 10.33 15.55
N ARG A 236 11.34 10.15 14.24
CA ARG A 236 12.70 10.18 13.69
C ARG A 236 13.21 11.58 13.38
N TYR A 237 12.37 12.45 12.83
CA TYR A 237 12.80 13.74 12.27
C TYR A 237 12.26 14.95 13.02
N LEU A 238 11.17 14.82 13.78
CA LEU A 238 10.48 15.92 14.44
C LEU A 238 10.46 15.77 15.97
N LEU A 239 11.64 15.50 16.56
CA LEU A 239 11.82 15.27 18.00
C LEU A 239 11.29 16.41 18.90
N ILE A 240 11.22 17.63 18.38
CA ILE A 240 10.73 18.81 19.10
C ILE A 240 9.20 18.87 19.11
N LEU A 241 8.52 18.25 18.13
CA LEU A 241 7.07 18.36 17.94
C LEU A 241 6.26 17.93 19.17
N PRO A 242 6.58 16.81 19.87
CA PRO A 242 5.85 16.42 21.08
C PRO A 242 5.99 17.43 22.22
N ASN A 243 7.12 18.15 22.28
CA ASN A 243 7.46 19.11 23.33
C ASN A 243 6.90 20.52 23.06
N LEU A 244 6.32 20.77 21.89
CA LEU A 244 5.68 22.05 21.61
C LEU A 244 4.37 22.17 22.40
N PRO A 245 4.06 23.37 22.96
CA PRO A 245 2.84 23.65 23.71
C PRO A 245 1.63 23.79 22.77
N LEU A 246 1.41 22.78 21.93
CA LEU A 246 0.28 22.68 21.03
C LEU A 246 -0.88 22.01 21.73
N ALA A 247 -2.04 22.65 21.72
CA ALA A 247 -3.25 22.03 22.22
C ALA A 247 -3.64 20.82 21.35
N TRP A 248 -4.33 19.85 21.94
CA TRP A 248 -4.69 18.59 21.27
C TRP A 248 -5.49 18.82 19.98
N TYR A 249 -6.39 19.81 19.94
CA TYR A 249 -7.19 20.15 18.76
C TYR A 249 -6.34 20.76 17.63
N GLN A 250 -5.26 21.48 17.96
CA GLN A 250 -4.31 21.99 16.97
C GLN A 250 -3.52 20.84 16.33
N ARG A 251 -3.12 19.85 17.14
CA ARG A 251 -2.46 18.63 16.64
C ARG A 251 -3.41 17.84 15.73
N LEU A 252 -4.63 17.56 16.21
CA LEU A 252 -5.65 16.87 15.43
C LEU A 252 -5.98 17.60 14.12
N GLY A 253 -6.13 18.93 14.16
CA GLY A 253 -6.40 19.74 12.97
C GLY A 253 -5.27 19.66 11.94
N ARG A 254 -4.01 19.65 12.37
CA ARG A 254 -2.87 19.48 11.45
C ARG A 254 -2.85 18.08 10.84
N TYR A 255 -3.09 17.02 11.62
CA TYR A 255 -3.20 15.67 11.08
C TYR A 255 -4.39 15.56 10.12
N ALA A 256 -5.53 16.15 10.45
CA ALA A 256 -6.71 16.21 9.58
C ALA A 256 -6.33 16.80 8.22
N LEU A 257 -5.67 17.96 8.18
CA LEU A 257 -5.23 18.57 6.93
C LEU A 257 -4.23 17.69 6.17
N THR A 258 -3.26 17.07 6.85
CA THR A 258 -2.26 16.19 6.21
C THR A 258 -2.93 14.97 5.58
N TYR A 259 -3.80 14.27 6.33
CA TYR A 259 -4.51 13.10 5.81
C TYR A 259 -5.56 13.47 4.77
N GLY A 260 -6.21 14.62 4.88
CA GLY A 260 -7.15 15.13 3.88
C GLY A 260 -6.46 15.41 2.56
N LEU A 261 -5.27 16.03 2.61
CA LEU A 261 -4.44 16.24 1.41
C LEU A 261 -3.98 14.92 0.81
N ILE A 262 -3.54 13.98 1.65
CA ILE A 262 -3.16 12.65 1.17
C ILE A 262 -4.37 12.01 0.50
N TRP A 263 -5.56 11.99 1.10
CA TRP A 263 -6.77 11.32 0.64
C TRP A 263 -7.52 12.04 -0.50
N PHE A 264 -7.07 13.22 -0.91
CA PHE A 264 -7.72 14.02 -1.94
C PHE A 264 -7.77 13.36 -3.33
N PRO A 265 -6.72 12.68 -3.84
CA PRO A 265 -6.78 12.03 -5.16
C PRO A 265 -7.90 10.99 -5.28
N GLU A 266 -8.21 10.28 -4.18
CA GLU A 266 -9.29 9.31 -4.14
C GLU A 266 -10.67 9.95 -4.33
N LEU A 267 -10.88 11.19 -3.85
CA LEU A 267 -12.10 11.95 -4.12
C LEU A 267 -12.29 12.17 -5.63
N LEU A 268 -11.23 12.61 -6.32
CA LEU A 268 -11.27 12.88 -7.76
C LEU A 268 -11.61 11.63 -8.56
N ILE A 269 -11.11 10.47 -8.11
CA ILE A 269 -11.39 9.18 -8.75
C ILE A 269 -12.86 8.79 -8.57
N VAL A 270 -13.40 8.93 -7.35
CA VAL A 270 -14.81 8.61 -7.07
C VAL A 270 -15.73 9.57 -7.80
N LEU A 271 -15.45 10.88 -7.80
CA LEU A 271 -16.24 11.87 -8.53
C LEU A 271 -16.26 11.60 -10.04
N ARG A 272 -15.12 11.21 -10.62
CA ARG A 272 -15.03 10.90 -12.05
C ARG A 272 -15.77 9.61 -12.44
N ASN A 273 -15.78 8.61 -11.55
CA ASN A 273 -16.39 7.30 -11.83
C ASN A 273 -17.75 7.14 -11.15
N CYS A 274 -18.33 8.20 -10.59
CA CYS A 274 -19.55 8.13 -9.80
C CYS A 274 -20.70 7.52 -10.64
N PRO A 275 -21.38 6.46 -10.16
CA PRO A 275 -22.58 5.95 -10.79
C PRO A 275 -23.67 7.02 -10.81
N VAL A 276 -24.42 7.13 -11.91
CA VAL A 276 -25.49 8.13 -12.09
C VAL A 276 -26.60 7.98 -11.04
N ALA A 277 -26.82 6.75 -10.54
CA ALA A 277 -27.81 6.46 -9.50
C ALA A 277 -27.43 6.97 -8.10
N VAL A 278 -26.20 7.43 -7.90
CA VAL A 278 -25.68 7.82 -6.59
C VAL A 278 -25.55 9.34 -6.53
N GLY A 279 -26.20 9.96 -5.55
CA GLY A 279 -26.13 11.40 -5.33
C GLY A 279 -24.73 11.88 -4.96
N LEU A 280 -24.38 13.09 -5.37
CA LEU A 280 -23.09 13.73 -5.05
C LEU A 280 -22.93 13.95 -3.55
N ASP A 281 -24.02 14.16 -2.83
CA ASP A 281 -24.07 14.23 -1.37
C ASP A 281 -23.53 12.93 -0.76
N TYR A 282 -23.99 11.76 -1.22
CA TYR A 282 -23.49 10.47 -0.74
C TYR A 282 -21.98 10.33 -1.00
N VAL A 283 -21.48 10.78 -2.15
CA VAL A 283 -20.05 10.76 -2.47
C VAL A 283 -19.24 11.60 -1.49
N VAL A 284 -19.71 12.79 -1.13
CA VAL A 284 -19.05 13.64 -0.13
C VAL A 284 -19.03 12.94 1.24
N TRP A 285 -20.16 12.35 1.66
CA TRP A 285 -20.23 11.60 2.93
C TRP A 285 -19.30 10.39 2.93
N LEU A 286 -19.22 9.66 1.82
CA LEU A 286 -18.31 8.54 1.64
C LEU A 286 -16.86 8.98 1.76
N TRP A 287 -16.49 10.10 1.12
CA TRP A 287 -15.13 10.64 1.20
C TRP A 287 -14.76 11.13 2.61
N LEU A 288 -15.66 11.86 3.27
CA LEU A 288 -15.49 12.32 4.66
C LEU A 288 -15.38 11.14 5.63
N THR A 289 -16.11 10.05 5.37
CA THR A 289 -15.98 8.80 6.13
C THR A 289 -14.57 8.24 5.99
N GLY A 290 -14.06 8.10 4.76
CA GLY A 290 -12.69 7.61 4.53
C GLY A 290 -11.64 8.46 5.26
N TRP A 291 -11.78 9.78 5.18
CA TRP A 291 -10.89 10.72 5.88
C TRP A 291 -10.93 10.54 7.40
N GLY A 292 -12.12 10.43 8.00
CA GLY A 292 -12.28 10.17 9.43
C GLY A 292 -11.63 8.85 9.88
N TRP A 293 -11.79 7.79 9.09
CA TRP A 293 -11.19 6.48 9.39
C TRP A 293 -9.66 6.48 9.24
N LEU A 294 -9.10 7.21 8.28
CA LEU A 294 -7.64 7.39 8.20
C LEU A 294 -7.09 8.09 9.45
N LEU A 295 -7.77 9.11 9.95
CA LEU A 295 -7.40 9.79 11.18
C LEU A 295 -7.54 8.88 12.41
N PHE A 296 -8.59 8.06 12.45
CA PHE A 296 -8.76 7.09 13.52
C PHE A 296 -7.65 6.04 13.52
N LEU A 297 -7.31 5.48 12.36
CA LEU A 297 -6.18 4.55 12.21
C LEU A 297 -4.87 5.22 12.63
N HIS A 298 -4.64 6.48 12.26
CA HIS A 298 -3.49 7.23 12.73
C HIS A 298 -3.47 7.32 14.26
N ALA A 299 -4.57 7.74 14.90
CA ALA A 299 -4.66 7.85 16.35
C ALA A 299 -4.39 6.50 17.06
N LEU A 300 -4.90 5.39 16.51
CA LEU A 300 -4.63 4.05 17.01
C LEU A 300 -3.16 3.64 16.85
N SER A 301 -2.53 4.02 15.73
CA SER A 301 -1.12 3.73 15.44
C SER A 301 -0.15 4.57 16.29
N TYR A 302 -0.54 5.79 16.62
CA TYR A 302 0.30 6.71 17.40
C TYR A 302 0.28 6.38 18.89
N ALA A 303 -0.89 6.02 19.43
CA ALA A 303 -1.06 5.75 20.86
C ALA A 303 -0.50 4.40 21.32
N SER A 304 0.01 3.56 20.42
CA SER A 304 0.34 2.19 20.75
C SER A 304 1.67 1.78 20.13
N ASP A 305 2.63 1.44 20.99
CA ASP A 305 3.86 0.74 20.60
C ASP A 305 3.55 -0.74 20.32
N ARG A 306 2.68 -0.95 19.31
CA ARG A 306 2.18 -2.27 18.93
C ARG A 306 3.20 -2.95 18.05
N SER A 307 3.40 -4.24 18.31
CA SER A 307 4.07 -5.10 17.35
C SER A 307 3.33 -5.06 16.01
N PRO A 308 4.05 -5.08 14.87
CA PRO A 308 3.45 -5.07 13.54
C PRO A 308 2.35 -6.12 13.37
N ASP A 309 2.53 -7.30 13.97
CA ASP A 309 1.56 -8.40 13.92
C ASP A 309 0.23 -8.02 14.59
N ARG A 310 0.27 -7.44 15.80
CA ARG A 310 -0.95 -7.00 16.49
C ARG A 310 -1.65 -5.87 15.76
N TRP A 311 -0.88 -4.98 15.13
CA TRP A 311 -1.43 -3.93 14.28
C TRP A 311 -2.18 -4.52 13.08
N LEU A 312 -1.57 -5.48 12.40
CA LEU A 312 -2.18 -6.18 11.27
C LEU A 312 -3.44 -6.93 11.67
N THR A 313 -3.39 -7.72 12.74
CA THR A 313 -4.55 -8.46 13.26
C THR A 313 -5.68 -7.50 13.60
N GLY A 314 -5.36 -6.35 14.20
CA GLY A 314 -6.33 -5.29 14.47
C GLY A 314 -6.98 -4.73 13.21
N ILE A 315 -6.19 -4.45 12.16
CA ILE A 315 -6.72 -4.02 10.85
C ILE A 315 -7.61 -5.10 10.24
N LEU A 316 -7.20 -6.37 10.26
CA LEU A 316 -7.98 -7.47 9.70
C LEU A 316 -9.33 -7.62 10.41
N ILE A 317 -9.31 -7.68 11.74
CA ILE A 317 -10.54 -7.74 12.53
C ILE A 317 -11.40 -6.49 12.24
N GLY A 318 -10.78 -5.31 12.16
CA GLY A 318 -11.45 -4.06 11.80
C GLY A 318 -12.14 -4.13 10.43
N VAL A 319 -11.46 -4.64 9.40
CA VAL A 319 -12.03 -4.79 8.05
C VAL A 319 -13.17 -5.81 8.05
N VAL A 320 -13.01 -6.95 8.72
CA VAL A 320 -14.06 -7.98 8.80
C VAL A 320 -15.30 -7.45 9.51
N VAL A 321 -15.13 -6.85 10.70
CA VAL A 321 -16.22 -6.23 11.46
C VAL A 321 -16.88 -5.12 10.65
N ALA A 322 -16.08 -4.34 9.92
CA ALA A 322 -16.58 -3.28 9.05
C ALA A 322 -17.46 -3.82 7.93
N THR A 323 -16.96 -4.79 7.18
CA THR A 323 -17.74 -5.42 6.10
C THR A 323 -19.02 -6.03 6.64
N LEU A 324 -18.97 -6.75 7.77
CA LEU A 324 -20.16 -7.36 8.37
C LEU A 324 -21.20 -6.30 8.77
N THR A 325 -20.80 -5.25 9.49
CA THR A 325 -21.74 -4.21 9.94
C THR A 325 -22.31 -3.40 8.77
N ILE A 326 -21.55 -3.20 7.70
CA ILE A 326 -22.07 -2.64 6.43
C ILE A 326 -23.11 -3.59 5.82
N MET A 327 -22.83 -4.89 5.76
CA MET A 327 -23.79 -5.89 5.24
C MET A 327 -25.07 -5.95 6.08
N PHE A 328 -24.98 -5.77 7.39
CA PHE A 328 -26.14 -5.64 8.29
C PHE A 328 -26.90 -4.30 8.16
N GLY A 329 -26.50 -3.43 7.23
CA GLY A 329 -27.26 -2.23 6.87
C GLY A 329 -26.90 -0.98 7.67
N LEU A 330 -25.74 -0.95 8.35
CA LEU A 330 -25.29 0.25 9.03
C LEU A 330 -24.98 1.37 8.00
N PRO A 331 -25.68 2.52 8.06
CA PRO A 331 -25.56 3.55 7.03
C PRO A 331 -24.22 4.29 7.08
N VAL A 332 -23.83 4.90 5.96
CA VAL A 332 -22.58 5.68 5.85
C VAL A 332 -22.46 6.78 6.91
N GLY A 333 -23.57 7.38 7.33
CA GLY A 333 -23.57 8.42 8.37
C GLY A 333 -23.12 7.91 9.74
N ALA A 334 -23.51 6.69 10.12
CA ALA A 334 -23.03 6.08 11.35
C ALA A 334 -21.53 5.78 11.26
N TRP A 335 -21.07 5.29 10.11
CA TRP A 335 -19.64 5.07 9.83
C TRP A 335 -18.80 6.35 9.89
N LEU A 336 -19.34 7.45 9.36
CA LEU A 336 -18.73 8.78 9.44
C LEU A 336 -18.57 9.20 10.91
N ALA A 337 -19.65 9.11 11.70
CA ALA A 337 -19.62 9.46 13.12
C ALA A 337 -18.61 8.62 13.89
N ILE A 338 -18.57 7.29 13.68
CA ILE A 338 -17.63 6.39 14.36
C ILE A 338 -16.18 6.77 14.02
N GLY A 339 -15.85 6.97 12.74
CA GLY A 339 -14.50 7.31 12.31
C GLY A 339 -14.01 8.62 12.93
N TRP A 340 -14.82 9.69 12.86
CA TRP A 340 -14.44 11.00 13.40
C TRP A 340 -14.43 11.04 14.93
N LEU A 341 -15.43 10.45 15.60
CA LEU A 341 -15.43 10.36 17.07
C LEU A 341 -14.26 9.51 17.57
N GLY A 342 -13.97 8.39 16.90
CA GLY A 342 -12.81 7.56 17.18
C GLY A 342 -11.51 8.35 17.04
N ALA A 343 -11.36 9.15 15.99
CA ALA A 343 -10.20 10.01 15.79
C ALA A 343 -10.06 11.08 16.89
N VAL A 344 -11.17 11.68 17.33
CA VAL A 344 -11.18 12.67 18.42
C VAL A 344 -10.82 12.02 19.76
N VAL A 345 -11.47 10.90 20.11
CA VAL A 345 -11.21 10.14 21.35
C VAL A 345 -9.76 9.62 21.38
N GLY A 346 -9.27 9.09 20.25
CA GLY A 346 -7.87 8.70 20.09
C GLY A 346 -6.93 9.90 20.19
N GLY A 347 -7.35 11.06 19.67
CA GLY A 347 -6.58 12.30 19.72
C GLY A 347 -6.36 12.85 21.13
N TYR A 348 -7.25 12.57 22.08
CA TYR A 348 -7.03 12.89 23.48
C TYR A 348 -5.81 12.13 24.08
N ARG A 349 -5.43 10.99 23.50
CA ARG A 349 -4.25 10.23 23.92
C ARG A 349 -2.93 10.87 23.49
N PHE A 350 -2.95 11.87 22.60
CA PHE A 350 -1.77 12.70 22.27
C PHE A 350 -1.28 13.57 23.44
N LYS A 351 -2.02 13.63 24.56
CA LYS A 351 -1.65 14.40 25.77
C LYS A 351 -0.54 13.76 26.61
N SER A 352 -0.32 12.46 26.49
CA SER A 352 0.69 11.77 27.30
C SER A 352 1.94 11.56 26.45
N PRO A 353 3.11 12.10 26.82
CA PRO A 353 4.34 11.71 26.15
C PRO A 353 4.49 10.18 26.26
N PRO A 354 4.91 9.49 25.17
CA PRO A 354 5.29 8.09 25.30
C PRO A 354 6.43 8.02 26.34
N ARG A 355 6.24 7.18 27.36
CA ARG A 355 7.25 6.93 28.39
C ARG A 355 8.35 6.04 27.86
#